data_AF-A0A8S1B5A4-F1
#
_entry.id   AF-A0A8S1B5A4-F1
#
_cell.length_a   1.000
_cell.length_b   1.000
_cell.length_c   1.000
_cell.angle_alpha   90.00
_cell.angle_beta   90.00
_cell.angle_gamma   90.00
#
_symmetry.space_group_name_H-M   'P 1'
#
loop_
_entity.id
_entity.type
_entity.pdbx_description
1 polymer ?
#
loop_
_entity_poly.entity_id
_entity_poly.type
_entity_poly.pdbx_seq_one_letter_code
_entity_poly.pdbx_strand_id
1 'polypeptide(L)'
;MHKKTEERRTQTHSVLHTKESSAKCTACRTAIHPLSTCTKFKRALRKDKWRIVKVNKLCHNCLLPGHSKEACSASTCDVDECGMAHHRLLHWPAK
;
A
#
# COMPACT_ATOMS: atom_id res chain seq x y z
N MET A 1 23.98 33.27 7.12
CA MET A 1 23.41 32.42 8.20
C MET A 1 22.20 31.67 7.63
N HIS A 2 22.41 30.45 7.16
CA HIS A 2 21.38 29.64 6.51
C HIS A 2 20.59 28.87 7.57
N LYS A 3 19.26 28.98 7.59
CA LYS A 3 18.42 27.89 8.10
C LYS A 3 17.04 27.94 7.43
N LYS A 4 16.91 27.13 6.38
CA LYS A 4 15.76 26.99 5.50
C LYS A 4 14.61 26.31 6.24
N THR A 5 13.43 26.93 6.15
CA THR A 5 12.14 26.51 6.70
C THR A 5 11.69 25.14 6.20
N GLU A 6 10.98 24.45 7.08
CA GLU A 6 10.35 23.15 6.91
C GLU A 6 9.33 23.13 5.77
N GLU A 7 9.41 22.14 4.88
CA GLU A 7 8.35 21.83 3.92
C GLU A 7 8.04 20.33 4.01
N ARG A 8 7.14 20.02 4.95
CA ARG A 8 6.57 18.68 5.15
C ARG A 8 5.75 18.34 3.90
N ARG A 9 6.37 17.66 2.93
CA ARG A 9 5.79 17.21 1.66
C ARG A 9 4.58 16.29 1.91
N THR A 10 3.40 16.86 2.08
CA THR A 10 2.14 16.12 2.02
C THR A 10 1.90 15.77 0.55
N GLN A 11 2.37 14.60 0.14
CA GLN A 11 2.01 14.01 -1.14
C GLN A 11 0.48 13.86 -1.19
N THR A 12 -0.15 14.74 -1.97
CA THR A 12 -1.51 14.61 -2.46
C THR A 12 -1.54 13.44 -3.45
N HIS A 13 -2.06 12.29 -3.03
CA HIS A 13 -2.30 11.17 -3.94
C HIS A 13 -3.63 11.39 -4.65
N SER A 14 -3.53 11.63 -5.96
CA SER A 14 -4.63 11.78 -6.91
C SER A 14 -5.62 10.63 -6.78
N VAL A 15 -6.88 10.97 -6.49
CA VAL A 15 -8.01 10.04 -6.49
C VAL A 15 -8.33 9.61 -7.92
N LEU A 16 -7.65 8.56 -8.40
CA LEU A 16 -8.09 7.85 -9.59
C LEU A 16 -9.33 7.03 -9.22
N HIS A 17 -10.49 7.63 -9.46
CA HIS A 17 -11.80 7.03 -9.31
C HIS A 17 -11.99 5.99 -10.42
N THR A 18 -11.90 4.70 -10.09
CA THR A 18 -12.35 3.62 -10.98
C THR A 18 -13.48 2.84 -10.32
N LYS A 19 -14.68 3.09 -10.84
CA LYS A 19 -15.95 2.36 -10.70
C LYS A 19 -16.49 2.19 -9.29
N GLU A 20 -17.58 2.93 -9.03
CA GLU A 20 -18.52 2.79 -7.94
C GLU A 20 -18.86 1.34 -7.61
N SER A 21 -18.13 0.78 -6.67
CA SER A 21 -18.71 -0.04 -5.63
C SER A 21 -18.12 0.50 -4.34
N SER A 22 -18.97 0.94 -3.43
CA SER A 22 -18.62 1.45 -2.11
C SER A 22 -18.05 0.32 -1.24
N ALA A 23 -16.95 -0.28 -1.70
CA ALA A 23 -16.34 -1.44 -1.11
C ALA A 23 -15.60 -0.97 0.13
N LYS A 24 -16.15 -1.36 1.28
CA LYS A 24 -15.50 -1.17 2.58
C LYS A 24 -14.07 -1.73 2.50
N CYS A 25 -13.13 -1.06 3.16
CA CYS A 25 -11.74 -1.47 3.18
C CYS A 25 -11.64 -2.95 3.57
N THR A 26 -10.90 -3.72 2.77
CA THR A 26 -10.78 -5.16 2.91
C THR A 26 -10.15 -5.60 4.23
N ALA A 27 -9.28 -4.78 4.85
CA ALA A 27 -8.65 -5.10 6.12
C ALA A 27 -9.54 -4.80 7.34
N CYS A 28 -10.11 -3.59 7.43
CA CYS A 28 -10.91 -3.20 8.60
C CYS A 28 -12.41 -3.48 8.44
N ARG A 29 -12.92 -3.50 7.21
CA ARG A 29 -14.35 -3.67 6.88
C ARG A 29 -15.28 -2.65 7.56
N THR A 30 -14.73 -1.53 8.04
CA THR A 30 -15.50 -0.49 8.76
C THR A 30 -15.78 0.74 7.91
N ALA A 31 -14.81 1.17 7.10
CA ALA A 31 -14.89 2.39 6.31
C ALA A 31 -14.31 2.17 4.91
N ILE A 32 -14.65 3.04 3.96
CA ILE A 32 -14.13 3.00 2.60
C ILE A 32 -12.85 3.83 2.57
N HIS A 33 -11.73 3.16 2.37
CA HIS A 33 -10.43 3.79 2.19
C HIS A 33 -9.45 2.79 1.55
N PRO A 34 -8.38 3.27 0.90
CA PRO A 34 -7.34 2.41 0.38
C PRO A 34 -6.63 1.64 1.50
N LEU A 35 -6.14 0.43 1.18
CA LEU A 35 -5.44 -0.42 2.15
C LEU A 35 -4.18 0.25 2.71
N SER A 36 -3.57 1.14 1.92
CA SER A 36 -2.39 1.94 2.28
C SER A 36 -2.65 2.93 3.42
N THR A 37 -3.88 3.42 3.61
CA THR A 37 -4.25 4.34 4.71
C THR A 37 -4.89 3.63 5.90
N CYS A 38 -5.30 2.38 5.74
CA CYS A 38 -5.95 1.59 6.78
C CYS A 38 -5.05 1.37 8.01
N THR A 39 -5.43 1.93 9.16
CA THR A 39 -4.70 1.76 10.43
C THR A 39 -4.63 0.29 10.86
N LYS A 40 -5.71 -0.48 10.67
CA LYS A 40 -5.74 -1.91 11.01
C LYS A 40 -4.74 -2.69 10.17
N PHE A 41 -4.64 -2.38 8.87
CA PHE A 41 -3.66 -3.02 8.00
C PHE A 41 -2.22 -2.62 8.36
N LYS A 42 -1.98 -1.34 8.64
CA LYS A 42 -0.65 -0.85 9.08
C LYS A 42 -0.17 -1.56 10.35
N ARG A 43 -1.07 -1.75 11.32
CA ARG A 43 -0.82 -2.40 12.61
C ARG A 43 -0.85 -3.93 12.55
N ALA A 44 -1.39 -4.53 11.49
CA ALA A 44 -1.43 -5.99 11.35
C ALA A 44 -0.01 -6.57 11.31
N LEU A 45 0.13 -7.81 11.79
CA LEU A 45 1.38 -8.54 11.72
C LEU A 45 1.78 -8.80 10.26
N ARG A 46 3.08 -8.98 10.01
CA ARG A 46 3.59 -9.20 8.65
C ARG A 46 2.88 -10.36 7.94
N LYS A 47 2.78 -11.51 8.61
CA LYS A 47 2.06 -12.69 8.10
C LYS A 47 0.60 -12.36 7.78
N ASP A 48 -0.05 -11.57 8.62
CA ASP A 48 -1.42 -11.09 8.40
C ASP A 48 -1.54 -10.18 7.19
N LYS A 49 -0.63 -9.21 7.00
CA LYS A 49 -0.65 -8.33 5.83
C LYS A 49 -0.57 -9.13 4.53
N TRP A 50 0.38 -10.05 4.46
CA TRP A 50 0.52 -10.95 3.31
C TRP A 50 -0.70 -11.86 3.12
N ARG A 51 -1.26 -12.38 4.21
CA ARG A 51 -2.50 -13.17 4.16
C ARG A 51 -3.68 -12.35 3.63
N ILE A 52 -3.89 -11.14 4.12
CA ILE A 52 -4.96 -10.25 3.66
C ILE A 52 -4.83 -10.00 2.16
N VAL A 53 -3.63 -9.66 1.69
CA VAL A 53 -3.38 -9.40 0.27
C VAL A 53 -3.64 -10.64 -0.59
N LYS A 54 -3.12 -11.81 -0.19
CA LYS A 54 -3.31 -13.08 -0.92
C LYS A 54 -4.77 -13.55 -0.94
N VAL A 55 -5.43 -13.60 0.22
CA VAL A 55 -6.82 -14.08 0.34
C VAL A 55 -7.78 -13.21 -0.45
N ASN A 56 -7.51 -11.90 -0.50
CA ASN A 56 -8.36 -10.94 -1.22
C ASN A 56 -7.89 -10.66 -2.65
N LYS A 57 -6.93 -11.44 -3.17
CA LYS A 57 -6.40 -11.34 -4.55
C LYS A 57 -5.98 -9.90 -4.91
N LEU A 58 -5.35 -9.22 -3.95
CA LEU A 58 -4.82 -7.88 -4.15
C LEU A 58 -3.42 -7.96 -4.76
N CYS A 59 -3.08 -7.02 -5.63
CA CYS A 59 -1.74 -6.91 -6.16
C CYS A 59 -0.75 -6.63 -5.02
N HIS A 60 0.34 -7.38 -4.96
CA HIS A 60 1.34 -7.24 -3.92
C HIS A 60 2.06 -5.89 -4.00
N ASN A 61 2.10 -5.27 -5.17
CA ASN A 61 2.86 -4.06 -5.42
C ASN A 61 2.09 -2.76 -5.11
N CYS A 62 0.80 -2.70 -5.48
CA CYS A 62 -0.03 -1.51 -5.27
C CYS A 62 -1.18 -1.70 -4.26
N LEU A 63 -1.40 -2.93 -3.76
CA LEU A 63 -2.49 -3.30 -2.83
C LEU A 63 -3.91 -3.11 -3.40
N LEU A 64 -4.05 -3.03 -4.72
CA LEU A 64 -5.34 -2.91 -5.41
C LEU A 64 -5.77 -4.24 -6.06
N PRO A 65 -7.07 -4.52 -6.14
CA PRO A 65 -7.59 -5.65 -6.90
C PRO A 65 -7.58 -5.35 -8.42
N GLY A 66 -7.82 -6.38 -9.22
CA GLY A 66 -8.08 -6.24 -10.67
C GLY A 66 -6.88 -6.45 -11.59
N HIS A 67 -5.68 -6.66 -11.05
CA HIS A 67 -4.51 -7.04 -11.85
C HIS A 67 -3.52 -7.88 -11.03
N SER A 68 -2.67 -8.61 -11.75
CA SER A 68 -1.57 -9.41 -11.18
C SER A 68 -0.32 -8.56 -10.98
N LYS A 69 0.65 -9.08 -10.21
CA LYS A 69 1.96 -8.43 -10.00
C LYS A 69 2.69 -8.12 -11.32
N GLU A 70 2.54 -8.98 -12.32
CA GLU A 70 3.21 -8.89 -13.63
C GLU A 70 2.63 -7.78 -14.51
N ALA A 71 1.33 -7.50 -14.36
CA ALA A 71 0.64 -6.42 -15.07
C ALA A 71 0.65 -5.10 -14.27
N CYS A 72 1.34 -5.07 -13.12
CA CYS A 72 1.37 -3.89 -12.27
C CYS A 72 2.48 -2.92 -12.71
N SER A 73 2.10 -1.72 -13.12
CA SER A 73 3.04 -0.65 -13.48
C SER A 73 3.59 0.13 -12.28
N ALA A 74 3.30 -0.29 -11.04
CA ALA A 74 3.83 0.36 -9.86
C ALA A 74 5.33 0.08 -9.71
N SER A 75 6.07 1.02 -9.13
CA SER A 75 7.49 0.84 -8.81
C SER A 75 7.70 -0.32 -7.85
N THR A 76 8.89 -0.92 -7.89
CA THR A 76 9.32 -1.91 -6.90
C THR A 76 9.56 -1.24 -5.54
N CYS A 77 9.76 -2.04 -4.50
CA CYS A 77 9.97 -1.57 -3.15
C CYS A 77 11.21 -0.67 -3.05
N ASP A 78 11.01 0.62 -2.75
CA ASP A 78 12.07 1.63 -2.60
C ASP A 78 12.87 1.52 -1.29
N VAL A 79 12.84 0.36 -0.62
CA VAL A 79 13.65 0.14 0.59
C VAL A 79 15.02 -0.33 0.13
N ASP A 80 16.06 0.24 0.73
CA ASP A 80 17.46 -0.08 0.45
C ASP A 80 17.67 -1.61 0.49
N GLU A 81 18.41 -2.12 -0.49
CA GLU A 81 18.69 -3.55 -0.69
C GLU A 81 17.48 -4.46 -0.96
N CYS A 82 16.27 -3.90 -1.14
CA CYS A 82 15.08 -4.72 -1.39
C CYS A 82 14.85 -5.02 -2.88
N GLY A 83 14.61 -3.98 -3.70
CA GLY A 83 14.37 -4.09 -5.16
C GLY A 83 13.18 -4.96 -5.62
N MET A 84 12.44 -5.60 -4.71
CA MET A 84 11.39 -6.57 -5.05
C MET A 84 10.04 -5.89 -5.37
N ALA A 85 9.23 -6.55 -6.22
CA ALA A 85 7.89 -6.08 -6.62
C ALA A 85 6.83 -6.28 -5.52
N HIS A 86 6.95 -5.53 -4.43
CA HIS A 86 5.94 -5.43 -3.39
C HIS A 86 5.81 -4.01 -2.84
N HIS A 87 4.64 -3.71 -2.30
CA HIS A 87 4.36 -2.44 -1.65
C HIS A 87 5.20 -2.32 -0.37
N ARG A 88 5.70 -1.12 -0.05
CA ARG A 88 6.50 -0.83 1.17
C ARG A 88 5.87 -1.34 2.47
N LEU A 89 4.54 -1.40 2.56
CA LEU A 89 3.81 -1.92 3.72
C LEU A 89 3.93 -3.45 3.92
N LEU A 90 4.26 -4.17 2.84
CA LEU A 90 4.55 -5.60 2.84
C LEU A 90 6.06 -5.90 2.95
N HIS A 91 6.91 -4.87 2.85
CA HIS A 91 8.36 -5.03 2.94
C HIS A 91 8.76 -5.73 4.24
N TRP A 92 9.67 -6.68 4.08
CA TRP A 92 10.29 -7.42 5.17
C TRP A 92 11.79 -7.10 5.15
N PRO A 93 12.32 -6.34 6.12
CA PRO A 93 13.75 -6.33 6.35
C PRO A 93 14.10 -7.65 7.03
N ALA A 94 14.88 -8.48 6.34
CA ALA A 94 15.62 -9.52 7.03
C ALA A 94 16.58 -8.75 7.94
N LYS A 95 16.32 -8.79 9.25
CA LYS A 95 17.34 -8.43 10.21
C LYS A 95 18.41 -9.51 10.21
#